data_AF-A0A843J3T9-F1
#
_entry.id   AF-A0A843J3T9-F1
#
_cell.length_a   1.000
_cell.length_b   1.000
_cell.length_c   1.000
_cell.angle_alpha   90.00
_cell.angle_beta   90.00
_cell.angle_gamma   90.00
#
_symmetry.space_group_name_H-M   'P 1'
#
loop_
_entity.id
_entity.type
_entity.pdbx_description
1 polymer ?
#
loop_
_entity_poly.entity_id
_entity_poly.type
_entity_poly.pdbx_seq_one_letter_code
_entity_poly.pdbx_strand_id
1 'polypeptide(L)'
;MGKADTHLHTQYSGFSKLGVMKFPESVLSPEMQVDKCRKNGMDVIAITDHDETRGAFIAQEYAKKFDDIDVIVGEEVTTHDGEIIGLFLTETIPEDLPVEETVDIIREQGGIVIAPHPFSYHVFGLKERILTLDIDGFETINGGHPDAYSNKFARMVMDKYPGRWADMSGSDAHSVYTSGYNWTEFEGTTAEDFRKSILNRTTRAAGVPAPVLGQVQWSIEVALGGAKLLKKALKGKLEPVEGDHLIEKILSINDLKKVTGIFAAYAYTTPWMAGLATVLSTAWLARGARRMNAQIPQRLDEVDRIIKEYDASRS
;
A
#
# COMPACT_ATOMS: atom_id res chain seq x y z
N MET A 1 7.48 -22.48 3.88
CA MET A 1 7.52 -21.19 3.18
C MET A 1 6.95 -20.18 4.15
N GLY A 2 7.74 -19.18 4.52
CA GLY A 2 7.25 -18.05 5.29
C GLY A 2 6.35 -17.17 4.44
N LYS A 3 5.55 -16.33 5.10
CA LYS A 3 4.62 -15.39 4.47
C LYS A 3 4.90 -13.97 4.91
N ALA A 4 5.12 -13.09 3.95
CA ALA A 4 5.38 -11.67 4.16
C ALA A 4 4.29 -10.81 3.49
N ASP A 5 3.56 -10.00 4.26
CA ASP A 5 2.69 -8.96 3.70
C ASP A 5 3.43 -7.61 3.76
N THR A 6 3.89 -7.14 2.60
CA THR A 6 4.86 -6.02 2.52
C THR A 6 4.22 -4.65 2.27
N HIS A 7 2.90 -4.57 2.27
CA HIS A 7 2.20 -3.36 1.86
C HIS A 7 0.96 -3.17 2.75
N LEU A 8 1.13 -2.42 3.84
CA LEU A 8 0.12 -2.25 4.88
C LEU A 8 0.14 -0.81 5.38
N HIS A 9 -1.04 -0.25 5.59
CA HIS A 9 -1.21 1.13 6.02
C HIS A 9 -1.92 1.22 7.37
N THR A 10 -1.60 2.28 8.10
CA THR A 10 -2.14 2.62 9.41
C THR A 10 -2.68 4.05 9.38
N GLN A 11 -3.19 4.52 10.50
CA GLN A 11 -3.65 5.91 10.64
C GLN A 11 -2.56 6.97 10.41
N TYR A 12 -1.29 6.57 10.28
CA TYR A 12 -0.16 7.45 9.98
C TYR A 12 -0.05 7.81 8.48
N SER A 13 -0.64 7.04 7.55
CA SER A 13 -0.73 7.40 6.12
C SER A 13 -1.46 8.72 5.81
N GLY A 14 -2.09 9.36 6.81
CA GLY A 14 -2.68 10.68 6.63
C GLY A 14 -4.04 10.65 5.92
N PHE A 15 -4.19 11.42 4.85
CA PHE A 15 -5.51 11.74 4.26
C PHE A 15 -5.53 11.76 2.73
N SER A 16 -6.40 10.94 2.14
CA SER A 16 -6.74 11.02 0.73
C SER A 16 -7.75 12.16 0.45
N LYS A 17 -7.90 12.46 -0.85
CA LYS A 17 -8.84 13.46 -1.36
C LYS A 17 -9.77 12.84 -2.42
N LEU A 18 -11.06 13.16 -2.33
CA LEU A 18 -12.03 12.95 -3.40
C LEU A 18 -12.74 14.26 -3.70
N GLY A 19 -12.28 14.96 -4.74
CA GLY A 19 -12.71 16.32 -5.03
C GLY A 19 -12.40 17.27 -3.86
N VAL A 20 -13.42 17.86 -3.26
CA VAL A 20 -13.27 18.74 -2.08
C VAL A 20 -13.29 17.99 -0.74
N MET A 21 -13.60 16.69 -0.75
CA MET A 21 -13.67 15.88 0.47
C MET A 21 -12.28 15.34 0.82
N LYS A 22 -11.93 15.42 2.11
CA LYS A 22 -10.78 14.74 2.70
C LYS A 22 -11.26 13.67 3.66
N PHE A 23 -10.65 12.50 3.63
CA PHE A 23 -10.93 11.40 4.55
C PHE A 23 -9.61 10.72 4.92
N PRO A 24 -9.50 10.18 6.14
CA PRO A 24 -8.29 9.46 6.52
C PRO A 24 -8.14 8.20 5.67
N GLU A 25 -6.91 7.89 5.30
CA GLU A 25 -6.61 6.71 4.48
C GLU A 25 -6.89 5.44 5.27
N SER A 26 -6.47 5.42 6.54
CA SER A 26 -6.76 4.35 7.48
C SER A 26 -7.07 4.94 8.85
N VAL A 27 -7.76 4.16 9.66
CA VAL A 27 -8.07 4.46 11.08
C VAL A 27 -7.54 3.36 12.00
N LEU A 28 -6.69 2.49 11.47
CA LEU A 28 -6.08 1.40 12.21
C LEU A 28 -4.84 1.90 12.95
N SER A 29 -4.70 1.45 14.20
CA SER A 29 -3.42 1.62 14.87
C SER A 29 -2.40 0.60 14.33
N PRO A 30 -1.10 0.90 14.41
CA PRO A 30 -0.05 -0.04 14.03
C PRO A 30 -0.18 -1.40 14.73
N GLU A 31 -0.55 -1.42 16.01
CA GLU A 31 -0.75 -2.65 16.79
C GLU A 31 -1.89 -3.51 16.25
N MET A 32 -2.98 -2.88 15.77
CA MET A 32 -4.09 -3.62 15.17
C MET A 32 -3.67 -4.33 13.89
N GLN A 33 -2.79 -3.72 13.09
CA GLN A 33 -2.23 -4.37 11.90
C GLN A 33 -1.37 -5.58 12.28
N VAL A 34 -0.48 -5.44 13.27
CA VAL A 34 0.32 -6.56 13.79
C VAL A 34 -0.58 -7.70 14.27
N ASP A 35 -1.53 -7.43 15.17
CA ASP A 35 -2.43 -8.44 15.72
C ASP A 35 -3.26 -9.14 14.64
N LYS A 36 -3.69 -8.39 13.61
CA LYS A 36 -4.48 -8.93 12.51
C LYS A 36 -3.65 -9.84 11.60
N CYS A 37 -2.45 -9.42 11.24
CA CYS A 37 -1.57 -10.20 10.37
C CYS A 37 -1.07 -11.48 11.07
N ARG A 38 -0.76 -11.41 12.36
CA ARG A 38 -0.48 -12.59 13.19
C ARG A 38 -1.62 -13.61 13.15
N LYS A 39 -2.87 -13.15 13.35
CA LYS A 39 -4.07 -14.01 13.25
C LYS A 39 -4.25 -14.63 11.88
N ASN A 40 -3.78 -13.98 10.82
CA ASN A 40 -3.80 -14.49 9.46
C ASN A 40 -2.59 -15.40 9.13
N GLY A 41 -1.67 -15.61 10.09
CA GLY A 41 -0.50 -16.47 9.93
C GLY A 41 0.59 -15.88 9.05
N MET A 42 0.80 -14.56 9.11
CA MET A 42 1.98 -13.92 8.53
C MET A 42 3.17 -14.06 9.48
N ASP A 43 4.33 -14.43 8.94
CA ASP A 43 5.59 -14.50 9.68
C ASP A 43 6.34 -13.16 9.64
N VAL A 44 6.14 -12.38 8.58
CA VAL A 44 6.74 -11.06 8.38
C VAL A 44 5.67 -10.09 7.89
N ILE A 45 5.71 -8.86 8.35
CA ILE A 45 4.96 -7.77 7.73
C ILE A 45 5.83 -6.54 7.53
N ALA A 46 5.50 -5.71 6.55
CA ALA A 46 6.00 -4.34 6.48
C ALA A 46 4.84 -3.38 6.65
N ILE A 47 5.01 -2.41 7.54
CA ILE A 47 4.13 -1.24 7.56
C ILE A 47 4.79 -0.21 6.65
N THR A 48 4.02 0.28 5.68
CA THR A 48 4.45 1.17 4.61
C THR A 48 3.45 2.32 4.52
N ASP A 49 3.35 3.10 5.61
CA ASP A 49 2.50 4.28 5.61
C ASP A 49 2.96 5.25 4.52
N HIS A 50 2.03 6.04 3.98
CA HIS A 50 2.36 7.03 2.95
C HIS A 50 3.22 8.15 3.56
N ASP A 51 4.42 8.33 2.99
CA ASP A 51 5.32 9.45 3.29
C ASP A 51 5.69 9.58 4.80
N GLU A 52 5.68 8.46 5.53
CA GLU A 52 5.91 8.39 6.97
C GLU A 52 6.36 6.99 7.43
N THR A 53 7.33 6.90 8.35
CA THR A 53 7.80 5.62 8.94
C THR A 53 7.38 5.43 10.39
N ARG A 54 6.83 6.47 11.04
CA ARG A 54 6.47 6.44 12.46
C ARG A 54 5.53 5.30 12.83
N GLY A 55 4.49 5.05 12.02
CA GLY A 55 3.58 3.93 12.25
C GLY A 55 4.31 2.59 12.21
N ALA A 56 5.28 2.44 11.32
CA ALA A 56 6.11 1.25 11.20
C ALA A 56 7.03 1.04 12.41
N PHE A 57 7.67 2.09 12.94
CA PHE A 57 8.46 1.98 14.18
C PHE A 57 7.61 1.57 15.39
N ILE A 58 6.40 2.10 15.51
CA ILE A 58 5.46 1.72 16.59
C ILE A 58 5.06 0.24 16.44
N ALA A 59 4.72 -0.21 15.23
CA ALA A 59 4.42 -1.62 14.97
C ALA A 59 5.61 -2.51 15.31
N GLN A 60 6.83 -2.12 14.95
CA GLN A 60 8.04 -2.88 15.22
C GLN A 60 8.30 -3.03 16.72
N GLU A 61 8.19 -1.96 17.52
CA GLU A 61 8.29 -2.07 18.97
C GLU A 61 7.18 -2.94 19.57
N TYR A 62 5.95 -2.81 19.08
CA TYR A 62 4.84 -3.63 19.55
C TYR A 62 5.06 -5.12 19.25
N ALA A 63 5.59 -5.46 18.09
CA ALA A 63 5.83 -6.82 17.65
C ALA A 63 6.85 -7.58 18.52
N LYS A 64 7.80 -6.89 19.18
CA LYS A 64 8.76 -7.51 20.11
C LYS A 64 8.13 -8.27 21.29
N LYS A 65 6.82 -8.12 21.50
CA LYS A 65 6.05 -8.89 22.49
C LYS A 65 5.73 -10.32 22.03
N PHE A 66 6.02 -10.65 20.78
CA PHE A 66 5.66 -11.90 20.15
C PHE A 66 6.88 -12.50 19.43
N ASP A 67 6.94 -13.84 19.38
CA ASP A 67 8.04 -14.58 18.75
C ASP A 67 7.66 -15.14 17.36
N ASP A 68 6.44 -14.85 16.89
CA ASP A 68 5.83 -15.43 15.67
C ASP A 68 5.63 -14.41 14.54
N ILE A 69 6.09 -13.16 14.70
CA ILE A 69 6.03 -12.15 13.65
C ILE A 69 7.22 -11.17 13.74
N ASP A 70 7.83 -10.88 12.59
CA ASP A 70 8.74 -9.75 12.43
C ASP A 70 8.03 -8.58 11.73
N VAL A 71 8.40 -7.36 12.10
CA VAL A 71 7.95 -6.14 11.44
C VAL A 71 9.12 -5.40 10.80
N ILE A 72 9.03 -5.21 9.50
CA ILE A 72 9.91 -4.39 8.68
C ILE A 72 9.42 -2.95 8.73
N VAL A 73 10.32 -2.03 9.02
CA VAL A 73 10.07 -0.59 8.84
C VAL A 73 10.14 -0.29 7.35
N GLY A 74 9.05 0.20 6.79
CA GLY A 74 8.98 0.64 5.41
C GLY A 74 8.14 1.90 5.26
N GLU A 75 8.07 2.37 4.02
CA GLU A 75 7.37 3.59 3.63
C GLU A 75 6.94 3.46 2.16
N GLU A 76 5.71 3.83 1.85
CA GLU A 76 5.29 4.06 0.46
C GLU A 76 5.46 5.55 0.15
N VAL A 77 6.54 5.88 -0.55
CA VAL A 77 6.93 7.27 -0.83
C VAL A 77 6.24 7.74 -2.11
N THR A 78 5.55 8.87 -2.02
CA THR A 78 4.99 9.60 -3.15
C THR A 78 6.11 10.40 -3.83
N THR A 79 6.51 9.99 -5.04
CA THR A 79 7.53 10.70 -5.84
C THR A 79 6.88 11.56 -6.93
N HIS A 80 7.69 12.34 -7.66
CA HIS A 80 7.22 13.04 -8.86
C HIS A 80 6.69 12.11 -9.97
N ASP A 81 7.17 10.88 -10.02
CA ASP A 81 6.93 9.93 -11.12
C ASP A 81 5.89 8.86 -10.78
N GLY A 82 5.70 8.59 -9.49
CA GLY A 82 4.83 7.55 -8.97
C GLY A 82 5.20 7.12 -7.55
N GLU A 83 4.44 6.19 -6.99
CA GLU A 83 4.71 5.61 -5.67
C GLU A 83 5.80 4.53 -5.73
N ILE A 84 6.66 4.50 -4.72
CA ILE A 84 7.72 3.50 -4.54
C ILE A 84 7.83 3.10 -3.08
N ILE A 85 8.06 1.82 -2.80
CA ILE A 85 8.23 1.33 -1.43
C ILE A 85 9.70 1.17 -1.10
N GLY A 86 10.12 1.80 -0.02
CA GLY A 86 11.36 1.49 0.69
C GLY A 86 11.09 0.51 1.83
N LEU A 87 11.84 -0.58 1.90
CA LEU A 87 11.80 -1.55 3.00
C LEU A 87 13.12 -1.55 3.76
N PHE A 88 13.08 -1.93 5.05
CA PHE A 88 14.22 -1.94 5.97
C PHE A 88 14.80 -0.54 6.21
N LEU A 89 13.93 0.46 6.33
CA LEU A 89 14.30 1.85 6.55
C LEU A 89 14.68 2.11 8.00
N THR A 90 15.51 3.12 8.21
CA THR A 90 15.93 3.63 9.52
C THR A 90 15.41 5.03 9.82
N GLU A 91 14.92 5.75 8.80
CA GLU A 91 14.30 7.06 8.91
C GLU A 91 13.34 7.33 7.73
N THR A 92 12.41 8.26 7.93
CA THR A 92 11.45 8.71 6.90
C THR A 92 12.17 9.34 5.71
N ILE A 93 11.70 9.04 4.51
CA ILE A 93 12.22 9.56 3.25
C ILE A 93 11.45 10.84 2.90
N PRO A 94 12.11 11.88 2.36
CA PRO A 94 11.39 13.05 1.87
C PRO A 94 10.46 12.70 0.68
N GLU A 95 9.18 13.08 0.79
CA GLU A 95 8.20 13.01 -0.29
C GLU A 95 8.49 14.04 -1.41
N ASP A 96 7.82 13.90 -2.56
CA ASP A 96 7.90 14.83 -3.69
C ASP A 96 9.33 15.02 -4.25
N LEU A 97 10.14 13.95 -4.24
CA LEU A 97 11.43 13.90 -4.93
C LEU A 97 11.32 13.19 -6.30
N PRO A 98 12.27 13.38 -7.23
CA PRO A 98 12.42 12.50 -8.38
C PRO A 98 12.63 11.05 -7.92
N VAL A 99 12.02 10.06 -8.59
CA VAL A 99 12.10 8.67 -8.12
C VAL A 99 13.54 8.14 -8.04
N GLU A 100 14.44 8.58 -8.91
CA GLU A 100 15.87 8.20 -8.83
C GLU A 100 16.52 8.67 -7.52
N GLU A 101 16.21 9.88 -7.04
CA GLU A 101 16.74 10.41 -5.79
C GLU A 101 16.13 9.67 -4.58
N THR A 102 14.83 9.38 -4.63
CA THR A 102 14.17 8.53 -3.62
C THR A 102 14.81 7.14 -3.54
N VAL A 103 15.12 6.53 -4.69
CA VAL A 103 15.83 5.24 -4.75
C VAL A 103 17.21 5.35 -4.10
N ASP A 104 18.00 6.37 -4.42
CA ASP A 104 19.32 6.59 -3.83
C ASP A 104 19.24 6.71 -2.30
N ILE A 105 18.26 7.46 -1.77
CA ILE A 105 18.04 7.59 -0.32
C ILE A 105 17.67 6.24 0.33
N ILE A 106 16.81 5.43 -0.30
CA ILE A 106 16.50 4.08 0.19
C ILE A 106 17.78 3.23 0.25
N ARG A 107 18.62 3.31 -0.79
CA ARG A 107 19.88 2.56 -0.86
C ARG A 107 20.90 3.02 0.19
N GLU A 108 20.99 4.32 0.47
CA GLU A 108 21.88 4.88 1.50
C GLU A 108 21.55 4.34 2.90
N GLN A 109 20.27 4.06 3.17
CA GLN A 109 19.83 3.40 4.40
C GLN A 109 20.06 1.87 4.41
N GLY A 110 20.56 1.29 3.32
CA GLY A 110 20.70 -0.16 3.14
C GLY A 110 19.37 -0.87 2.85
N GLY A 111 18.36 -0.10 2.44
CA GLY A 111 17.01 -0.55 2.18
C GLY A 111 16.83 -1.33 0.87
N ILE A 112 15.65 -1.94 0.76
CA ILE A 112 15.18 -2.65 -0.43
C ILE A 112 14.14 -1.79 -1.14
N VAL A 113 14.19 -1.76 -2.46
CA VAL A 113 13.36 -0.91 -3.32
C VAL A 113 12.35 -1.78 -4.05
N ILE A 114 11.06 -1.59 -3.75
CA ILE A 114 9.95 -2.32 -4.36
C ILE A 114 9.04 -1.35 -5.10
N ALA A 115 8.64 -1.67 -6.33
CA ALA A 115 7.59 -0.90 -7.00
C ALA A 115 6.19 -1.47 -6.65
N PRO A 116 5.35 -0.74 -5.89
CA PRO A 116 3.97 -1.14 -5.62
C PRO A 116 3.11 -0.92 -6.87
N HIS A 117 2.10 -1.78 -7.05
CA HIS A 117 1.04 -1.69 -8.08
C HIS A 117 1.43 -0.98 -9.40
N PRO A 118 2.58 -1.31 -10.03
CA PRO A 118 3.31 -0.36 -10.89
C PRO A 118 2.51 0.03 -12.14
N PHE A 119 1.70 -0.89 -12.65
CA PHE A 119 0.93 -0.71 -13.88
C PHE A 119 -0.52 -0.26 -13.65
N SER A 120 -0.91 0.11 -12.43
CA SER A 120 -2.24 0.63 -12.11
C SER A 120 -2.65 1.77 -13.05
N TYR A 121 -3.87 1.82 -13.57
CA TYR A 121 -4.33 2.99 -14.34
C TYR A 121 -5.08 4.02 -13.51
N HIS A 122 -5.25 3.77 -12.20
CA HIS A 122 -6.10 4.55 -11.31
C HIS A 122 -5.43 4.95 -9.99
N VAL A 123 -4.29 4.33 -9.68
CA VAL A 123 -3.37 4.66 -8.58
C VAL A 123 -2.01 5.03 -9.19
N PHE A 124 -1.19 5.79 -8.48
CA PHE A 124 -0.04 6.49 -9.03
C PHE A 124 1.23 5.62 -9.12
N GLY A 125 1.14 4.42 -9.71
CA GLY A 125 2.33 3.58 -9.91
C GLY A 125 3.27 4.05 -11.03
N LEU A 126 4.53 3.62 -10.99
CA LEU A 126 5.63 4.04 -11.89
C LEU A 126 5.55 3.60 -13.37
N LYS A 127 4.62 2.71 -13.73
CA LYS A 127 4.43 2.20 -15.11
C LYS A 127 5.73 1.61 -15.68
N GLU A 128 6.05 1.88 -16.95
CA GLU A 128 7.26 1.42 -17.64
C GLU A 128 8.56 1.97 -17.03
N ARG A 129 8.53 2.99 -16.16
CA ARG A 129 9.75 3.51 -15.51
C ARG A 129 10.45 2.43 -14.68
N ILE A 130 9.70 1.47 -14.11
CA ILE A 130 10.27 0.38 -13.32
C ILE A 130 11.29 -0.48 -14.09
N LEU A 131 11.23 -0.47 -15.42
CA LEU A 131 12.06 -1.32 -16.28
C LEU A 131 13.54 -0.90 -16.29
N THR A 132 13.80 0.38 -15.99
CA THR A 132 15.12 1.02 -16.04
C THR A 132 15.59 1.55 -14.69
N LEU A 133 14.71 1.59 -13.68
CA LEU A 133 15.05 1.97 -12.31
C LEU A 133 15.78 0.84 -11.57
N ASP A 134 16.61 1.22 -10.60
CA ASP A 134 17.30 0.27 -9.72
C ASP A 134 16.36 -0.25 -8.62
N ILE A 135 15.45 -1.15 -9.01
CA ILE A 135 14.50 -1.81 -8.10
C ILE A 135 14.86 -3.28 -7.89
N ASP A 136 14.57 -3.81 -6.70
CA ASP A 136 14.79 -5.22 -6.37
C ASP A 136 13.62 -6.11 -6.82
N GLY A 137 12.40 -5.58 -6.76
CA GLY A 137 11.17 -6.32 -7.02
C GLY A 137 9.99 -5.42 -7.34
N PHE A 138 8.90 -6.00 -7.80
CA PHE A 138 7.63 -5.28 -7.94
C PHE A 138 6.44 -6.18 -7.70
N GLU A 139 5.32 -5.57 -7.32
CA GLU A 139 4.09 -6.32 -7.04
C GLU A 139 3.47 -6.87 -8.32
N THR A 140 3.37 -8.19 -8.43
CA THR A 140 2.57 -8.84 -9.48
C THR A 140 1.14 -9.13 -9.04
N ILE A 141 0.90 -9.13 -7.72
CA ILE A 141 -0.42 -9.17 -7.13
C ILE A 141 -0.49 -8.14 -6.00
N ASN A 142 -1.20 -7.04 -6.23
CA ASN A 142 -1.55 -6.08 -5.20
C ASN A 142 -3.01 -6.28 -4.76
N GLY A 143 -3.26 -6.28 -3.45
CA GLY A 143 -4.57 -6.50 -2.84
C GLY A 143 -5.60 -5.39 -3.09
N GLY A 144 -5.14 -4.15 -3.21
CA GLY A 144 -5.93 -2.95 -3.52
C GLY A 144 -6.44 -2.88 -4.96
N HIS A 145 -6.00 -3.79 -5.85
CA HIS A 145 -6.26 -3.73 -7.28
C HIS A 145 -7.18 -4.88 -7.78
N PRO A 146 -8.51 -4.80 -7.54
CA PRO A 146 -9.48 -5.80 -8.02
C PRO A 146 -9.79 -5.68 -9.51
N ASP A 147 -9.17 -4.75 -10.23
CA ASP A 147 -9.38 -4.57 -11.65
C ASP A 147 -8.73 -5.71 -12.48
N ALA A 148 -9.28 -5.98 -13.66
CA ALA A 148 -8.85 -7.09 -14.51
C ALA A 148 -7.62 -6.76 -15.40
N TYR A 149 -6.86 -5.72 -15.07
CA TYR A 149 -5.73 -5.24 -15.87
C TYR A 149 -4.41 -5.16 -15.09
N SER A 150 -4.37 -4.44 -13.97
CA SER A 150 -3.11 -4.00 -13.34
C SER A 150 -2.22 -5.18 -12.94
N ASN A 151 -2.75 -6.10 -12.12
CA ASN A 151 -2.04 -7.31 -11.71
C ASN A 151 -1.77 -8.26 -12.89
N LYS A 152 -2.70 -8.33 -13.86
CA LYS A 152 -2.53 -9.17 -15.06
C LYS A 152 -1.33 -8.73 -15.89
N PHE A 153 -1.19 -7.42 -16.14
CA PHE A 153 -0.08 -6.89 -16.92
C PHE A 153 1.24 -7.00 -16.15
N ALA A 154 1.24 -6.73 -14.83
CA ALA A 154 2.41 -6.94 -13.97
C ALA A 154 2.93 -8.39 -14.05
N ARG A 155 2.03 -9.38 -13.94
CA ARG A 155 2.35 -10.80 -14.09
C ARG A 155 2.94 -11.12 -15.47
N MET A 156 2.36 -10.58 -16.55
CA MET A 156 2.88 -10.79 -17.90
C MET A 156 4.31 -10.26 -18.07
N VAL A 157 4.63 -9.10 -17.49
CA VAL A 157 6.00 -8.55 -17.51
C VAL A 157 6.95 -9.43 -16.71
N MET A 158 6.56 -9.84 -15.50
CA MET A 158 7.38 -10.72 -14.65
C MET A 158 7.66 -12.07 -15.31
N ASP A 159 6.65 -12.70 -15.95
CA ASP A 159 6.82 -13.98 -16.66
C ASP A 159 7.73 -13.87 -17.88
N LYS A 160 7.74 -12.71 -18.55
CA LYS A 160 8.54 -12.49 -19.75
C LYS A 160 10.03 -12.28 -19.45
N TYR A 161 10.35 -11.80 -18.25
CA TYR A 161 11.71 -11.49 -17.81
C TYR A 161 12.06 -12.20 -16.49
N PRO A 162 12.05 -13.55 -16.48
CA PRO A 162 12.23 -14.31 -15.26
C PRO A 162 13.61 -14.05 -14.63
N GLY A 163 13.62 -13.91 -13.31
CA GLY A 163 14.85 -13.69 -12.54
C GLY A 163 15.46 -12.30 -12.67
N ARG A 164 14.78 -11.34 -13.34
CA ARG A 164 15.22 -9.94 -13.38
C ARG A 164 14.85 -9.18 -12.11
N TRP A 165 13.68 -9.49 -11.54
CA TRP A 165 13.13 -8.86 -10.34
C TRP A 165 12.58 -9.92 -9.38
N ALA A 166 12.49 -9.58 -8.09
CA ALA A 166 11.76 -10.38 -7.11
C ALA A 166 10.25 -10.29 -7.36
N ASP A 167 9.57 -11.43 -7.25
CA ASP A 167 8.12 -11.53 -7.44
C ASP A 167 7.39 -11.26 -6.12
N MET A 168 6.71 -10.12 -6.04
CA MET A 168 6.17 -9.58 -4.79
C MET A 168 4.65 -9.51 -4.80
N SER A 169 4.06 -9.56 -3.61
CA SER A 169 2.65 -9.30 -3.37
C SER A 169 2.44 -8.71 -1.98
N GLY A 170 1.72 -7.60 -1.92
CA GLY A 170 1.25 -6.96 -0.69
C GLY A 170 -0.26 -6.70 -0.73
N SER A 171 -0.87 -6.59 0.44
CA SER A 171 -2.32 -6.41 0.54
C SER A 171 -2.81 -5.00 0.29
N ASP A 172 -1.93 -3.99 0.41
CA ASP A 172 -2.28 -2.58 0.29
C ASP A 172 -3.42 -2.25 1.28
N ALA A 173 -3.32 -2.86 2.47
CA ALA A 173 -4.43 -2.90 3.38
C ALA A 173 -4.50 -1.65 4.24
N HIS A 174 -5.55 -0.89 4.00
CA HIS A 174 -5.97 0.24 4.81
C HIS A 174 -7.02 -0.14 5.89
N SER A 175 -7.38 -1.43 5.95
CA SER A 175 -8.41 -1.96 6.86
C SER A 175 -8.12 -3.40 7.29
N VAL A 176 -8.54 -3.77 8.50
CA VAL A 176 -8.40 -5.14 9.02
C VAL A 176 -9.18 -6.17 8.21
N TYR A 177 -10.12 -5.72 7.36
CA TYR A 177 -10.85 -6.60 6.45
C TYR A 177 -10.04 -6.97 5.21
N THR A 178 -8.96 -6.26 4.90
CA THR A 178 -8.11 -6.52 3.73
C THR A 178 -6.69 -6.92 4.10
N SER A 179 -6.23 -6.70 5.33
CA SER A 179 -4.90 -7.14 5.78
C SER A 179 -4.73 -8.66 5.61
N GLY A 180 -3.58 -9.08 5.05
CA GLY A 180 -3.23 -10.49 4.84
C GLY A 180 -4.02 -11.21 3.74
N TYR A 181 -4.72 -10.50 2.85
CA TYR A 181 -5.27 -11.10 1.61
C TYR A 181 -4.18 -11.50 0.60
N ASN A 182 -3.02 -10.85 0.72
CA ASN A 182 -1.82 -10.93 -0.09
C ASN A 182 -0.60 -10.89 0.85
N TRP A 183 0.62 -11.13 0.37
CA TRP A 183 1.16 -12.48 0.43
C TRP A 183 2.39 -12.72 -0.43
N THR A 184 3.60 -12.38 0.01
CA THR A 184 4.83 -12.89 -0.61
C THR A 184 5.34 -14.13 0.13
N GLU A 185 5.47 -15.26 -0.57
CA GLU A 185 6.07 -16.47 -0.04
C GLU A 185 7.60 -16.42 -0.17
N PHE A 186 8.31 -16.88 0.87
CA PHE A 186 9.77 -16.89 0.92
C PHE A 186 10.34 -18.08 1.71
N GLU A 187 11.65 -18.34 1.55
CA GLU A 187 12.36 -19.36 2.32
C GLU A 187 12.72 -18.81 3.70
N GLY A 188 12.43 -19.54 4.78
CA GLY A 188 12.61 -19.08 6.16
C GLY A 188 11.34 -18.49 6.76
N THR A 189 11.48 -17.75 7.86
CA THR A 189 10.36 -17.13 8.59
C THR A 189 10.70 -15.75 9.18
N THR A 190 11.94 -15.30 9.08
CA THR A 190 12.37 -14.00 9.66
C THR A 190 12.42 -12.91 8.60
N ALA A 191 12.43 -11.65 9.03
CA ALA A 191 12.61 -10.49 8.15
C ALA A 191 13.94 -10.57 7.39
N GLU A 192 15.01 -11.11 7.98
CA GLU A 192 16.30 -11.26 7.30
C GLU A 192 16.27 -12.39 6.25
N ASP A 193 15.57 -13.49 6.52
CA ASP A 193 15.36 -14.54 5.51
C ASP A 193 14.55 -14.00 4.32
N PHE A 194 13.56 -13.15 4.60
CA PHE A 194 12.80 -12.45 3.58
C PHE A 194 13.69 -11.49 2.76
N ARG A 195 14.53 -10.69 3.42
CA ARG A 195 15.52 -9.81 2.78
C ARG A 195 16.39 -10.58 1.79
N LYS A 196 16.96 -11.71 2.22
CA LYS A 196 17.77 -12.59 1.37
C LYS A 196 16.97 -13.15 0.20
N SER A 197 15.72 -13.56 0.44
CA SER A 197 14.86 -14.13 -0.60
C SER A 197 14.57 -13.12 -1.71
N ILE A 198 14.34 -11.85 -1.37
CA ILE A 198 14.17 -10.75 -2.34
C ILE A 198 15.46 -10.56 -3.15
N LEU A 199 16.61 -10.40 -2.47
CA LEU A 199 17.89 -10.15 -3.14
C LEU A 199 18.30 -11.31 -4.07
N ASN A 200 17.96 -12.54 -3.70
CA ASN A 200 18.18 -13.73 -4.51
C ASN A 200 17.06 -13.99 -5.54
N ARG A 201 15.98 -13.20 -5.54
CA ARG A 201 14.83 -13.29 -6.46
C ARG A 201 14.14 -14.66 -6.40
N THR A 202 14.02 -15.20 -5.20
CA THR A 202 13.41 -16.51 -4.90
C THR A 202 12.02 -16.39 -4.28
N THR A 203 11.51 -15.17 -4.13
CA THR A 203 10.16 -14.90 -3.64
C THR A 203 9.09 -15.31 -4.66
N ARG A 204 7.87 -15.52 -4.16
CA ARG A 204 6.71 -15.80 -4.99
C ARG A 204 5.48 -15.02 -4.52
N ALA A 205 4.84 -14.31 -5.43
CA ALA A 205 3.57 -13.64 -5.15
C ALA A 205 2.43 -14.65 -4.93
N ALA A 206 1.63 -14.44 -3.90
CA ALA A 206 0.49 -15.24 -3.50
C ALA A 206 -0.66 -14.36 -2.98
N GLY A 207 -1.84 -14.99 -2.82
CA GLY A 207 -3.06 -14.28 -2.42
C GLY A 207 -3.93 -13.88 -3.61
N VAL A 208 -4.96 -13.08 -3.33
CA VAL A 208 -5.93 -12.61 -4.32
C VAL A 208 -6.35 -11.18 -3.99
N PRO A 209 -6.61 -10.33 -5.00
CA PRO A 209 -7.12 -8.98 -4.76
C PRO A 209 -8.31 -9.00 -3.81
N ALA A 210 -8.32 -8.06 -2.87
CA ALA A 210 -9.40 -7.94 -1.91
C ALA A 210 -10.74 -7.80 -2.65
N PRO A 211 -11.78 -8.56 -2.28
CA PRO A 211 -13.07 -8.45 -2.94
C PRO A 211 -13.60 -7.03 -2.78
N VAL A 212 -14.41 -6.58 -3.73
CA VAL A 212 -15.05 -5.26 -3.69
C VAL A 212 -15.76 -5.02 -2.35
N LEU A 213 -16.33 -6.07 -1.75
CA LEU A 213 -16.95 -5.97 -0.44
C LEU A 213 -15.96 -5.58 0.67
N GLY A 214 -14.71 -6.07 0.61
CA GLY A 214 -13.64 -5.65 1.52
C GLY A 214 -13.31 -4.17 1.36
N GLN A 215 -13.29 -3.66 0.12
CA GLN A 215 -13.10 -2.22 -0.16
C GLN A 215 -14.25 -1.36 0.37
N VAL A 216 -15.49 -1.86 0.31
CA VAL A 216 -16.65 -1.21 0.94
C VAL A 216 -16.56 -1.25 2.46
N GLN A 217 -16.06 -2.35 3.04
CA GLN A 217 -15.85 -2.43 4.49
C GLN A 217 -14.79 -1.43 4.96
N TRP A 218 -13.71 -1.24 4.21
CA TRP A 218 -12.72 -0.20 4.47
C TRP A 218 -13.36 1.20 4.48
N SER A 219 -14.12 1.57 3.46
CA SER A 219 -14.74 2.91 3.42
C SER A 219 -15.74 3.15 4.56
N ILE A 220 -16.47 2.11 4.97
CA ILE A 220 -17.34 2.15 6.16
C ILE A 220 -16.52 2.30 7.45
N GLU A 221 -15.40 1.58 7.57
CA GLU A 221 -14.50 1.65 8.71
C GLU A 221 -13.88 3.04 8.87
N VAL A 222 -13.41 3.64 7.78
CA VAL A 222 -12.93 5.04 7.72
C VAL A 222 -14.02 6.01 8.19
N ALA A 223 -15.25 5.88 7.65
CA ALA A 223 -16.35 6.76 7.99
C ALA A 223 -16.73 6.66 9.48
N LEU A 224 -16.94 5.44 9.98
CA LEU A 224 -17.36 5.21 11.37
C LEU A 224 -16.22 5.46 12.38
N GLY A 225 -14.99 5.09 12.03
CA GLY A 225 -13.78 5.35 12.81
C GLY A 225 -13.53 6.85 12.96
N GLY A 226 -13.56 7.59 11.85
CA GLY A 226 -13.49 9.05 11.86
C GLY A 226 -14.60 9.67 12.71
N ALA A 227 -15.86 9.25 12.53
CA ALA A 227 -16.97 9.74 13.35
C ALA A 227 -16.79 9.47 14.85
N LYS A 228 -16.22 8.32 15.22
CA LYS A 228 -15.90 7.98 16.61
C LYS A 228 -14.84 8.91 17.19
N LEU A 229 -13.77 9.20 16.45
CA LEU A 229 -12.72 10.13 16.87
C LEU A 229 -13.26 11.57 17.00
N LEU A 230 -14.04 12.04 16.03
CA LEU A 230 -14.73 13.35 16.10
C LEU A 230 -15.61 13.48 17.35
N LYS A 231 -16.38 12.42 17.69
CA LYS A 231 -17.20 12.38 18.91
C LYS A 231 -16.38 12.41 20.19
N LYS A 232 -15.21 11.74 20.21
CA LYS A 232 -14.29 11.82 21.36
C LYS A 232 -13.76 13.24 21.52
N ALA A 233 -13.35 13.88 20.43
CA ALA A 233 -12.83 15.25 20.43
C ALA A 233 -13.88 16.24 20.94
N LEU A 234 -15.14 16.15 20.46
CA LEU A 234 -16.25 16.98 20.96
C LEU A 234 -16.54 16.82 22.47
N LYS A 235 -16.18 15.66 23.04
CA LYS A 235 -16.34 15.37 24.47
C LYS A 235 -15.10 15.73 25.30
N GLY A 236 -14.05 16.27 24.68
CA GLY A 236 -12.76 16.50 25.34
C GLY A 236 -12.07 15.21 25.80
N LYS A 237 -12.31 14.09 25.10
CA LYS A 237 -11.78 12.75 25.44
C LYS A 237 -10.81 12.21 24.40
N LEU A 238 -10.40 13.04 23.45
CA LEU A 238 -9.38 12.68 22.47
C LEU A 238 -8.09 13.36 22.92
N GLU A 239 -7.17 12.56 23.45
CA GLU A 239 -5.85 13.04 23.84
C GLU A 239 -5.02 13.35 22.59
N PRO A 240 -4.23 14.43 22.60
CA PRO A 240 -3.28 14.70 21.54
C PRO A 240 -2.19 13.61 21.52
N VAL A 241 -1.87 13.13 20.33
CA VAL A 241 -0.74 12.24 20.08
C VAL A 241 0.14 12.96 19.08
N GLU A 242 1.32 13.37 19.50
CA GLU A 242 2.29 14.06 18.64
C GLU A 242 2.58 13.21 17.41
N GLY A 243 2.62 13.82 16.22
CA GLY A 243 2.88 13.19 14.92
C GLY A 243 1.85 12.14 14.49
N ASP A 244 0.70 12.05 15.15
CA ASP A 244 -0.47 11.37 14.61
C ASP A 244 -1.29 12.37 13.78
N HIS A 245 -1.05 12.38 12.47
CA HIS A 245 -1.67 13.32 11.55
C HIS A 245 -3.21 13.31 11.62
N LEU A 246 -3.81 12.15 11.87
CA LEU A 246 -5.26 12.01 12.01
C LEU A 246 -5.77 12.70 13.28
N ILE A 247 -5.16 12.43 14.42
CA ILE A 247 -5.55 13.02 15.71
C ILE A 247 -5.31 14.53 15.69
N GLU A 248 -4.16 14.99 15.23
CA GLU A 248 -3.82 16.41 15.12
C GLU A 248 -4.82 17.14 14.21
N LYS A 249 -5.18 16.54 13.08
CA LYS A 249 -6.17 17.11 12.17
C LYS A 249 -7.55 17.22 12.81
N ILE A 250 -7.98 16.18 13.53
CA ILE A 250 -9.29 16.18 14.20
C ILE A 250 -9.35 17.23 15.31
N LEU A 251 -8.26 17.41 16.07
CA LEU A 251 -8.19 18.39 17.15
C LEU A 251 -8.15 19.84 16.62
N SER A 252 -7.54 20.07 15.45
CA SER A 252 -7.42 21.41 14.85
C SER A 252 -8.70 21.97 14.21
N ILE A 253 -9.70 21.14 13.90
CA ILE A 253 -10.94 21.60 13.26
C ILE A 253 -11.99 22.08 14.28
N ASN A 254 -12.84 23.05 13.90
CA ASN A 254 -13.88 23.57 14.79
C ASN A 254 -15.04 22.57 15.03
N ASP A 255 -15.81 22.78 16.09
CA ASP A 255 -16.87 21.85 16.48
C ASP A 255 -17.99 21.73 15.46
N LEU A 256 -18.29 22.79 14.70
CA LEU A 256 -19.23 22.73 13.59
C LEU A 256 -18.78 21.70 12.54
N LYS A 257 -17.51 21.75 12.11
CA LYS A 257 -16.92 20.77 11.17
C LYS A 257 -16.92 19.37 11.75
N LYS A 258 -16.65 19.21 13.06
CA LYS A 258 -16.72 17.90 13.72
C LYS A 258 -18.15 17.33 13.67
N VAL A 259 -19.16 18.13 14.00
CA VAL A 259 -20.57 17.72 13.95
C VAL A 259 -20.98 17.38 12.52
N THR A 260 -20.66 18.23 11.54
CA THR A 260 -20.95 17.98 10.12
C THR A 260 -20.29 16.70 9.63
N GLY A 261 -19.03 16.45 9.98
CA GLY A 261 -18.31 15.22 9.63
C GLY A 261 -18.97 13.96 10.21
N ILE A 262 -19.46 14.02 11.46
CA ILE A 262 -20.22 12.91 12.07
C ILE A 262 -21.50 12.62 11.28
N PHE A 263 -22.28 13.65 10.94
CA PHE A 263 -23.50 13.47 10.15
C PHE A 263 -23.20 12.90 8.75
N ALA A 264 -22.18 13.40 8.08
CA ALA A 264 -21.76 12.91 6.77
C ALA A 264 -21.34 11.44 6.80
N ALA A 265 -20.59 11.01 7.82
CA ALA A 265 -20.21 9.62 8.00
C ALA A 265 -21.43 8.69 8.12
N TYR A 266 -22.40 9.03 8.97
CA TYR A 266 -23.62 8.22 9.10
C TYR A 266 -24.46 8.21 7.82
N ALA A 267 -24.57 9.33 7.12
CA ALA A 267 -25.26 9.40 5.84
C ALA A 267 -24.60 8.49 4.78
N TYR A 268 -23.27 8.47 4.72
CA TYR A 268 -22.52 7.59 3.81
C TYR A 268 -22.76 6.10 4.09
N THR A 269 -22.83 5.71 5.36
CA THR A 269 -23.07 4.30 5.75
C THR A 269 -24.48 3.79 5.48
N THR A 270 -25.37 4.63 4.93
CA THR A 270 -26.69 4.14 4.49
C THR A 270 -26.52 3.16 3.31
N PRO A 271 -27.18 1.98 3.33
CA PRO A 271 -26.90 0.92 2.36
C PRO A 271 -27.00 1.32 0.89
N TRP A 272 -27.92 2.23 0.56
CA TRP A 272 -28.11 2.69 -0.82
C TRP A 272 -26.98 3.61 -1.30
N MET A 273 -26.38 4.43 -0.43
CA MET A 273 -25.23 5.28 -0.77
C MET A 273 -23.99 4.44 -1.02
N ALA A 274 -23.66 3.53 -0.10
CA ALA A 274 -22.53 2.62 -0.24
C ALA A 274 -22.70 1.70 -1.47
N GLY A 275 -23.92 1.18 -1.68
CA GLY A 275 -24.25 0.36 -2.86
C GLY A 275 -24.10 1.12 -4.18
N LEU A 276 -24.61 2.36 -4.26
CA LEU A 276 -24.46 3.20 -5.45
C LEU A 276 -23.00 3.52 -5.74
N ALA A 277 -22.22 3.92 -4.72
CA ALA A 277 -20.79 4.20 -4.85
C ALA A 277 -20.05 2.97 -5.39
N THR A 278 -20.38 1.78 -4.89
CA THR A 278 -19.81 0.49 -5.32
C THR A 278 -20.11 0.20 -6.79
N VAL A 279 -21.37 0.37 -7.23
CA VAL A 279 -21.75 0.13 -8.63
C VAL A 279 -21.02 1.11 -9.57
N LEU A 280 -20.93 2.38 -9.18
CA LEU A 280 -20.24 3.39 -9.99
C LEU A 280 -18.74 3.14 -10.08
N SER A 281 -18.07 2.82 -8.96
CA SER A 281 -16.63 2.57 -8.93
C SER A 281 -16.26 1.31 -9.72
N THR A 282 -16.99 0.21 -9.52
CA THR A 282 -16.76 -1.05 -10.26
C THR A 282 -17.02 -0.92 -11.76
N ALA A 283 -18.07 -0.19 -12.16
CA ALA A 283 -18.34 0.08 -13.58
C ALA A 283 -17.24 0.94 -14.22
N TRP A 284 -16.70 1.92 -13.49
CA TRP A 284 -15.58 2.74 -13.92
C TRP A 284 -14.30 1.90 -14.07
N LEU A 285 -13.95 1.08 -13.07
CA LEU A 285 -12.81 0.16 -13.12
C LEU A 285 -12.95 -0.81 -14.31
N ALA A 286 -14.10 -1.45 -14.48
CA ALA A 286 -14.33 -2.37 -15.59
C ALA A 286 -14.22 -1.71 -16.98
N ARG A 287 -14.55 -0.42 -17.10
CA ARG A 287 -14.36 0.35 -18.34
C ARG A 287 -12.88 0.68 -18.56
N GLY A 288 -12.18 1.13 -17.51
CA GLY A 288 -10.74 1.39 -17.54
C GLY A 288 -9.95 0.15 -17.92
N ALA A 289 -10.18 -0.96 -17.22
CA ALA A 289 -9.54 -2.25 -17.48
C ALA A 289 -9.76 -2.74 -18.91
N ARG A 290 -10.96 -2.57 -19.51
CA ARG A 290 -11.18 -2.93 -20.93
C ARG A 290 -10.32 -2.10 -21.89
N ARG A 291 -10.23 -0.79 -21.66
CA ARG A 291 -9.38 0.11 -22.45
C ARG A 291 -7.91 -0.28 -22.35
N MET A 292 -7.43 -0.53 -21.13
CA MET A 292 -6.03 -0.88 -20.88
C MET A 292 -5.69 -2.28 -21.41
N ASN A 293 -6.60 -3.26 -21.27
CA ASN A 293 -6.42 -4.60 -21.83
C ASN A 293 -6.24 -4.59 -23.36
N ALA A 294 -6.95 -3.70 -24.07
CA ALA A 294 -6.81 -3.56 -25.52
C ALA A 294 -5.40 -3.08 -25.95
N GLN A 295 -4.65 -2.43 -25.05
CA GLN A 295 -3.31 -1.90 -25.31
C GLN A 295 -2.19 -2.87 -24.93
N ILE A 296 -2.50 -4.02 -24.31
CA ILE A 296 -1.49 -4.98 -23.82
C ILE A 296 -0.46 -5.35 -24.90
N PRO A 297 -0.84 -5.72 -26.15
CA PRO A 297 0.15 -6.10 -27.15
C PRO A 297 1.18 -4.99 -27.41
N GLN A 298 0.69 -3.76 -27.60
CA GLN A 298 1.53 -2.58 -27.86
C GLN A 298 2.43 -2.25 -26.67
N ARG A 299 1.90 -2.31 -25.45
CA ARG A 299 2.69 -2.06 -24.23
C ARG A 299 3.75 -3.15 -24.01
N LEU A 300 3.47 -4.42 -24.33
CA LEU A 300 4.48 -5.48 -24.26
C LEU A 300 5.60 -5.29 -25.28
N ASP A 301 5.29 -4.80 -26.48
CA ASP A 301 6.31 -4.44 -27.48
C ASP A 301 7.17 -3.26 -26.99
N GLU A 302 6.55 -2.28 -26.31
CA GLU A 302 7.25 -1.15 -25.70
C GLU A 302 8.16 -1.58 -24.55
N VAL A 303 7.68 -2.46 -23.66
CA VAL A 303 8.50 -3.07 -22.59
C VAL A 303 9.75 -3.73 -23.20
N ASP A 304 9.59 -4.50 -24.28
CA ASP A 304 10.73 -5.16 -24.94
C ASP A 304 11.71 -4.16 -25.52
N ARG A 305 11.21 -3.09 -26.16
CA ARG A 305 12.05 -2.03 -26.70
C ARG A 305 12.86 -1.36 -25.59
N ILE A 306 12.21 -0.95 -24.50
CA ILE A 306 12.84 -0.24 -23.38
C ILE A 306 13.94 -1.10 -22.73
N ILE A 307 13.63 -2.37 -22.43
CA ILE A 307 14.61 -3.28 -21.81
C ILE A 307 15.81 -3.49 -22.74
N LYS A 308 15.56 -3.68 -24.04
CA LYS A 308 16.63 -3.92 -25.02
C LYS A 308 17.53 -2.71 -25.21
N GLU A 309 16.97 -1.51 -25.21
CA GLU A 309 17.71 -0.24 -25.25
C GLU A 309 18.53 -0.04 -23.97
N TYR A 310 17.93 -0.29 -22.81
CA TYR A 310 18.60 -0.18 -21.51
C TYR A 310 19.77 -1.14 -21.37
N ASP A 311 19.57 -2.42 -21.67
CA ASP A 311 20.61 -3.44 -21.57
C ASP A 311 21.78 -3.14 -22.55
N ALA A 312 21.48 -2.63 -23.75
CA ALA A 312 22.49 -2.20 -24.74
C ALA A 312 23.30 -0.97 -24.29
N SER A 313 22.74 -0.10 -23.45
CA SER A 313 23.45 1.05 -22.89
C SER A 313 24.42 0.70 -21.76
N ARG A 314 24.31 -0.52 -21.20
CA ARG A 314 25.12 -1.01 -20.07
C ARG A 314 26.18 -2.04 -20.46
N SER A 315 26.16 -2.52 -21.71
CA SER A 315 27.13 -3.44 -22.30
C SER A 315 28.29 -2.70 -22.95
#